data_AF-A0A957RP56-F1
#
_entry.id   AF-A0A957RP56-F1
#
_cell.length_a   1.000
_cell.length_b   1.000
_cell.length_c   1.000
_cell.angle_alpha   90.00
_cell.angle_beta   90.00
_cell.angle_gamma   90.00
#
_symmetry.space_group_name_H-M   'P 1'
#
loop_
_entity.id
_entity.type
_entity.pdbx_description
1 polymer ?
#
loop_
_entity_poly.entity_id
_entity_poly.type
_entity_poly.pdbx_seq_one_letter_code
_entity_poly.pdbx_strand_id
1 'polypeptide(L)'
;LRTPQQTLADALERATARGTLLKLEIETGTPASGDEASEDWYFINTVKGRQTLALVRQGKLGELRKVLPEEARLKVERPNVFALYEQNIGLLTPLIADQLRDMEKSYPPDWIDEAFMIAVAGNKRALRYIQAVLKRWETDGKDERTHEAGRGDSEAELRRKYIPDEFSDIILG
;
A
#
# COMPACT_ATOMS: atom_id res chain seq x y z
N LEU A 1 24.69 -19.05 -21.42
CA LEU A 1 24.82 -18.19 -20.22
C LEU A 1 23.54 -18.34 -19.42
N ARG A 2 23.60 -18.61 -18.11
CA ARG A 2 22.40 -18.66 -17.27
C ARG A 2 21.83 -17.26 -17.11
N THR A 3 20.51 -17.14 -17.05
CA THR A 3 19.89 -15.85 -16.70
C THR A 3 20.17 -15.52 -15.23
N PRO A 4 20.17 -14.23 -14.84
CA PRO A 4 20.37 -13.85 -13.45
C PRO A 4 19.31 -14.47 -12.52
N GLN A 5 18.07 -14.61 -12.99
CA GLN A 5 16.97 -15.25 -12.25
C GLN A 5 17.25 -16.74 -11.99
N GLN A 6 17.69 -17.49 -13.00
CA GLN A 6 18.06 -18.90 -12.84
C GLN A 6 19.26 -19.09 -11.91
N THR A 7 20.19 -18.14 -11.91
CA THR A 7 21.38 -18.18 -11.04
C THR A 7 21.01 -17.91 -9.59
N LEU A 8 20.09 -16.97 -9.36
CA LEU A 8 19.53 -16.68 -8.04
C LEU A 8 18.75 -17.87 -7.47
N ALA A 9 17.89 -18.49 -8.28
CA ALA A 9 17.10 -19.64 -7.86
C ALA A 9 18.00 -20.80 -7.40
N ASP A 10 19.00 -21.17 -8.21
CA ASP A 10 19.97 -22.23 -7.87
C ASP A 10 20.79 -21.88 -6.62
N ALA A 11 21.15 -20.60 -6.44
CA ALA A 11 21.87 -20.16 -5.23
C ALA A 11 21.01 -20.25 -3.95
N LEU A 12 19.73 -19.87 -4.02
CA LEU A 12 18.78 -19.97 -2.90
C LEU A 12 18.47 -21.42 -2.53
N GLU A 13 18.30 -22.28 -3.54
CA GLU A 13 18.08 -23.71 -3.34
C GLU A 13 19.27 -24.36 -2.61
N ARG A 14 20.50 -24.10 -3.10
CA ARG A 14 21.73 -24.57 -2.44
C ARG A 14 21.90 -24.01 -1.04
N ALA A 15 21.53 -22.75 -0.82
CA ALA A 15 21.61 -22.12 0.50
C ALA A 15 20.62 -22.72 1.51
N THR A 16 19.48 -23.19 1.02
CA THR A 16 18.49 -23.92 1.81
C THR A 16 18.96 -25.36 2.08
N ALA A 17 19.45 -26.05 1.06
CA ALA A 17 19.97 -27.42 1.17
C ALA A 17 21.15 -27.52 2.15
N ARG A 18 22.06 -26.53 2.15
CA ARG A 18 23.17 -26.46 3.11
C ARG A 18 22.75 -26.00 4.52
N GLY A 19 21.47 -25.69 4.73
CA GLY A 19 20.92 -25.28 6.02
C GLY A 19 21.30 -23.87 6.47
N THR A 20 21.72 -22.97 5.57
CA THR A 20 21.96 -21.56 5.92
C THR A 20 20.68 -20.74 5.87
N LEU A 21 19.75 -21.12 5.00
CA LEU A 21 18.42 -20.54 4.89
C LEU A 21 17.35 -21.58 5.23
N LEU A 22 16.21 -21.08 5.72
CA LEU A 22 14.98 -21.82 5.94
C LEU A 22 13.95 -21.29 4.93
N LYS A 23 13.24 -22.18 4.25
CA LYS A 23 12.19 -21.85 3.29
C LYS A 23 10.81 -22.02 3.93
N LEU A 24 9.87 -21.13 3.59
CA LEU A 24 8.45 -21.24 3.88
C LEU A 24 7.67 -20.87 2.62
N GLU A 25 6.75 -21.73 2.20
CA GLU A 25 5.82 -21.44 1.11
C GLU A 25 4.56 -20.84 1.72
N ILE A 26 4.15 -19.68 1.22
CA ILE A 26 2.95 -18.97 1.66
C ILE A 26 2.02 -18.82 0.47
N GLU A 27 0.79 -19.28 0.62
CA GLU A 27 -0.27 -19.05 -0.35
C GLU A 27 -0.77 -17.61 -0.18
N THR A 28 -0.39 -16.72 -1.10
CA THR A 28 -0.85 -15.33 -1.19
C THR A 28 -1.96 -15.22 -2.24
N GLY A 29 -3.05 -15.96 -2.04
CA GLY A 29 -4.29 -15.81 -2.81
C GLY A 29 -5.36 -15.10 -1.99
N THR A 30 -5.93 -14.01 -2.50
CA THR A 30 -7.22 -13.52 -1.98
C THR A 30 -8.29 -14.39 -2.66
N PRO A 31 -9.20 -15.08 -1.94
CA PRO A 31 -10.16 -15.99 -2.57
C PRO A 31 -11.13 -15.33 -3.57
N ALA A 32 -11.13 -13.99 -3.68
CA ALA A 32 -11.95 -13.22 -4.61
C ALA A 32 -11.30 -13.01 -6.00
N SER A 33 -10.00 -13.22 -6.13
CA SER A 33 -9.25 -13.13 -7.38
C SER A 33 -8.60 -14.49 -7.58
N GLY A 34 -9.04 -15.28 -8.56
CA GLY A 34 -8.59 -16.67 -8.77
C GLY A 34 -7.11 -16.87 -9.14
N ASP A 35 -6.24 -15.93 -8.76
CA ASP A 35 -4.79 -16.06 -8.75
C ASP A 35 -4.36 -16.66 -7.41
N GLU A 36 -4.19 -17.98 -7.38
CA GLU A 36 -3.39 -18.67 -6.36
C GLU A 36 -1.91 -18.35 -6.59
N ALA A 37 -1.47 -17.18 -6.13
CA ALA A 37 -0.05 -16.87 -6.08
C ALA A 37 0.56 -17.58 -4.87
N SER A 38 1.53 -18.47 -5.09
CA SER A 38 2.37 -19.03 -4.03
C SER A 38 3.68 -18.24 -3.98
N GLU A 39 4.00 -17.71 -2.80
CA GLU A 39 5.23 -16.98 -2.53
C GLU A 39 6.19 -17.78 -1.65
N ASP A 40 7.46 -17.82 -2.06
CA ASP A 40 8.54 -18.45 -1.30
C ASP A 40 9.23 -17.43 -0.39
N TRP A 41 9.07 -17.59 0.93
CA TRP A 41 9.72 -16.78 1.95
C TRP A 41 10.97 -17.47 2.50
N TYR A 42 12.08 -16.74 2.58
CA TYR A 42 13.36 -17.26 3.06
C TYR A 42 13.81 -16.56 4.36
N PHE A 43 14.26 -17.34 5.35
CA PHE A 43 14.77 -16.86 6.63
C PHE A 43 16.20 -17.34 6.86
N ILE A 44 17.05 -16.54 7.49
CA ILE A 44 18.37 -17.02 7.91
C ILE A 44 18.18 -18.08 9.00
N ASN A 45 18.88 -19.22 8.90
CA ASN A 45 18.83 -20.31 9.89
C ASN A 45 19.59 -19.94 11.18
N THR A 46 19.04 -18.97 11.89
CA THR A 46 19.46 -18.54 13.23
C THR A 46 18.40 -18.93 14.25
N VAL A 47 18.71 -18.82 15.55
CA VAL A 47 17.71 -19.00 16.62
C VAL A 47 16.51 -18.08 16.40
N LYS A 48 16.78 -16.82 16.04
CA LYS A 48 15.77 -15.81 15.77
C LYS A 48 14.95 -16.13 14.52
N GLY A 49 15.60 -16.52 13.42
CA GLY A 49 14.89 -16.92 12.19
C GLY A 49 13.96 -18.12 12.39
N ARG A 50 14.38 -19.10 13.20
CA ARG A 50 13.53 -20.24 13.58
C ARG A 50 12.32 -19.83 14.43
N GLN A 51 12.50 -18.89 15.37
CA GLN A 51 11.40 -18.34 16.17
C GLN A 51 10.40 -17.58 15.29
N THR A 52 10.89 -16.74 14.37
CA THR A 52 10.06 -16.01 13.40
C THR A 52 9.26 -16.99 12.53
N LEU A 53 9.91 -18.02 11.97
CA LEU A 53 9.26 -19.06 11.17
C LEU A 53 8.15 -19.79 11.97
N ALA A 54 8.41 -20.11 13.24
CA ALA A 54 7.42 -20.74 14.10
C ALA A 54 6.19 -19.85 14.35
N LEU A 55 6.38 -18.53 14.47
CA LEU A 55 5.26 -17.58 14.62
C LEU A 55 4.43 -17.47 13.35
N VAL A 56 5.06 -17.44 12.18
CA VAL A 56 4.35 -17.41 10.89
C VAL A 56 3.49 -18.66 10.73
N ARG A 57 4.05 -19.85 11.02
CA ARG A 57 3.29 -21.12 10.97
C ARG A 57 2.12 -21.19 11.96
N GLN A 58 2.17 -20.42 13.04
CA GLN A 58 1.07 -20.33 14.01
C GLN A 58 0.00 -19.30 13.62
N GLY A 59 0.10 -18.67 12.45
CA GLY A 59 -0.81 -17.60 12.03
C GLY A 59 -0.66 -16.30 12.83
N LYS A 60 0.39 -16.19 13.67
CA LYS A 60 0.63 -15.02 14.54
C LYS A 60 1.47 -13.96 13.83
N LEU A 61 1.09 -13.61 12.60
CA LEU A 61 1.77 -12.58 11.80
C LEU A 61 1.82 -11.22 12.52
N GLY A 62 0.81 -10.90 13.33
CA GLY A 62 0.78 -9.67 14.13
C GLY A 62 1.89 -9.56 15.19
N GLU A 63 2.46 -10.68 15.64
CA GLU A 63 3.52 -10.70 16.65
C GLU A 63 4.94 -10.59 16.08
N LEU A 64 5.10 -10.73 14.75
CA LEU A 64 6.38 -10.58 14.06
C LEU A 64 7.00 -9.20 14.29
N ARG A 65 6.16 -8.17 14.47
CA ARG A 65 6.55 -6.80 14.80
C ARG A 65 7.42 -6.68 16.06
N LYS A 66 7.24 -7.57 17.04
CA LYS A 66 7.99 -7.55 18.31
C LYS A 66 9.33 -8.28 18.21
N VAL A 67 9.42 -9.28 17.33
CA VAL A 67 10.58 -10.16 17.24
C VAL A 67 11.58 -9.63 16.21
N LEU A 68 11.14 -9.05 15.09
CA LEU A 68 12.05 -8.53 14.08
C LEU A 68 12.78 -7.25 14.56
N PRO A 69 14.12 -7.17 14.41
CA PRO A 69 14.83 -5.88 14.52
C PRO A 69 14.19 -4.86 13.57
N GLU A 70 14.24 -3.57 13.89
CA GLU A 70 13.79 -2.52 12.96
C GLU A 70 14.41 -2.68 11.58
N GLU A 71 15.68 -3.10 11.52
CA GLU A 71 16.46 -3.22 10.30
C GLU A 71 16.06 -4.42 9.41
N ALA A 72 15.43 -5.46 9.99
CA ALA A 72 14.95 -6.63 9.24
C ALA A 72 13.44 -6.64 9.04
N ARG A 73 12.75 -5.55 9.39
CA ARG A 73 11.41 -5.30 8.88
C ARG A 73 11.58 -5.20 7.38
N LEU A 74 10.97 -6.12 6.63
CA LEU A 74 10.65 -5.88 5.23
C LEU A 74 10.02 -4.49 5.22
N LYS A 75 10.76 -3.50 4.73
CA LYS A 75 10.17 -2.25 4.32
C LYS A 75 9.24 -2.72 3.23
N VAL A 76 7.95 -2.91 3.56
CA VAL A 76 6.89 -2.69 2.59
C VAL A 76 7.37 -1.45 1.86
N GLU A 77 7.74 -1.59 0.59
CA GLU A 77 8.26 -0.49 -0.21
C GLU A 77 7.12 0.51 -0.26
N ARG A 78 7.03 1.35 0.78
CA ARG A 78 6.09 2.42 0.83
C ARG A 78 6.54 3.33 -0.29
N PRO A 79 5.71 3.52 -1.31
CA PRO A 79 6.07 4.41 -2.39
C PRO A 79 6.44 5.73 -1.75
N ASN A 80 7.67 6.15 -1.98
CA ASN A 80 8.21 7.40 -1.48
C ASN A 80 7.18 8.51 -1.71
N VAL A 81 6.97 9.43 -0.76
CA VAL A 81 5.94 10.48 -0.88
C VAL A 81 6.05 11.25 -2.21
N PHE A 82 7.25 11.37 -2.76
CA PHE A 82 7.51 11.89 -4.10
C PHE A 82 6.90 11.01 -5.22
N ALA A 83 7.08 9.69 -5.15
CA ALA A 83 6.51 8.73 -6.09
C ALA A 83 4.98 8.71 -6.01
N LEU A 84 4.39 8.76 -4.80
CA LEU A 84 2.94 8.89 -4.63
C LEU A 84 2.40 10.15 -5.31
N TYR A 85 3.12 11.26 -5.18
CA TYR A 85 2.76 12.51 -5.82
C TYR A 85 2.85 12.45 -7.35
N GLU A 86 3.97 11.96 -7.89
CA GLU A 86 4.17 11.91 -9.35
C GLU A 86 3.20 10.97 -10.06
N GLN A 87 2.88 9.82 -9.44
CA GLN A 87 1.98 8.82 -10.02
C GLN A 87 0.52 9.27 -10.01
N ASN A 88 0.10 10.04 -9.01
CA ASN A 88 -1.31 10.31 -8.77
C ASN A 88 -1.74 11.77 -8.96
N ILE A 89 -0.81 12.72 -8.83
CA ILE A 89 -1.11 14.15 -8.78
C ILE A 89 -0.57 14.87 -10.01
N GLY A 90 0.75 14.80 -10.25
CA GLY A 90 1.37 15.48 -11.38
C GLY A 90 2.86 15.74 -11.21
N LEU A 91 3.40 16.66 -12.00
CA LEU A 91 4.85 16.92 -12.06
C LEU A 91 5.44 17.39 -10.74
N LEU A 92 6.54 16.77 -10.32
CA LEU A 92 7.31 17.17 -9.15
C LEU A 92 8.19 18.38 -9.47
N THR A 93 7.78 19.56 -9.01
CA THR A 93 8.61 20.77 -9.06
C THR A 93 9.40 20.94 -7.76
N PRO A 94 10.52 21.71 -7.75
CA PRO A 94 11.32 21.92 -6.54
C PRO A 94 10.50 22.44 -5.34
N LEU A 95 9.57 23.37 -5.59
CA LEU A 95 8.70 23.93 -4.56
C LEU A 95 7.79 22.85 -3.93
N ILE A 96 7.24 21.97 -4.76
CA ILE A 96 6.43 20.84 -4.29
C ILE A 96 7.30 19.84 -3.53
N ALA A 97 8.52 19.58 -4.00
CA ALA A 97 9.44 18.68 -3.33
C ALA A 97 9.76 19.14 -1.89
N ASP A 98 9.94 20.46 -1.69
CA ASP A 98 10.12 21.02 -0.36
C ASP A 98 8.88 20.82 0.52
N GLN A 99 7.68 21.08 -0.03
CA GLN A 99 6.41 20.86 0.69
C GLN A 99 6.19 19.40 1.10
N LEU A 100 6.51 18.45 0.22
CA LEU A 100 6.41 17.02 0.52
C LEU A 100 7.42 16.61 1.60
N ARG A 101 8.63 17.19 1.61
CA ARG A 101 9.64 16.94 2.64
C ARG A 101 9.20 17.47 4.01
N ASP A 102 8.54 18.62 4.04
CA ASP A 102 8.00 19.17 5.28
C ASP A 102 6.84 18.34 5.82
N MET A 103 5.99 17.79 4.93
CA MET A 103 4.96 16.82 5.29
C MET A 103 5.55 15.54 5.88
N GLU A 104 6.59 14.97 5.24
CA GLU A 104 7.27 13.75 5.71
C GLU A 104 7.90 13.92 7.10
N LYS A 105 8.39 15.12 7.42
CA LYS A 105 8.91 15.44 8.77
C LYS A 105 7.82 15.60 9.82
N SER A 106 6.65 16.09 9.42
CA SER A 106 5.60 16.51 10.35
C SER A 106 4.59 15.40 10.63
N TYR A 107 4.39 14.47 9.70
CA TYR A 107 3.33 13.48 9.77
C TYR A 107 3.85 12.04 9.63
N PRO A 108 3.25 11.06 10.33
CA PRO A 108 3.57 9.66 10.14
C PRO A 108 3.30 9.20 8.69
N PRO A 109 4.12 8.28 8.13
CA PRO A 109 3.93 7.79 6.76
C PRO A 109 2.53 7.20 6.50
N ASP A 110 1.96 6.48 7.46
CA ASP A 110 0.59 5.92 7.37
C ASP A 110 -0.47 7.00 7.12
N TRP A 111 -0.29 8.21 7.66
CA TRP A 111 -1.22 9.30 7.45
C TRP A 111 -1.04 9.91 6.07
N ILE A 112 0.20 10.03 5.61
CA ILE A 112 0.49 10.56 4.28
C ILE A 112 -0.15 9.65 3.23
N ASP A 113 0.10 8.34 3.30
CA ASP A 113 -0.44 7.35 2.35
C ASP A 113 -1.98 7.42 2.27
N GLU A 114 -2.66 7.43 3.41
CA GLU A 114 -4.13 7.49 3.44
C GLU A 114 -4.69 8.83 2.96
N ALA A 115 -4.04 9.96 3.27
CA ALA A 115 -4.46 11.26 2.79
C ALA A 115 -4.34 11.34 1.25
N PHE A 116 -3.29 10.74 0.67
CA PHE A 116 -3.15 10.61 -0.78
C PHE A 116 -4.27 9.73 -1.37
N MET A 117 -4.57 8.57 -0.77
CA MET A 117 -5.66 7.70 -1.24
C MET A 117 -7.02 8.41 -1.22
N ILE A 118 -7.35 9.14 -0.14
CA ILE A 118 -8.59 9.92 -0.03
C ILE A 118 -8.68 10.98 -1.14
N ALA A 119 -7.58 11.67 -1.42
CA ALA A 119 -7.50 12.69 -2.46
C ALA A 119 -7.72 12.09 -3.86
N VAL A 120 -7.12 10.93 -4.15
CA VAL A 120 -7.27 10.25 -5.44
C VAL A 120 -8.67 9.68 -5.62
N ALA A 121 -9.21 8.99 -4.61
CA ALA A 121 -10.54 8.40 -4.63
C ALA A 121 -11.63 9.47 -4.79
N GLY A 122 -11.46 10.64 -4.14
CA GLY A 122 -12.36 11.77 -4.29
C GLY A 122 -12.14 12.61 -5.55
N ASN A 123 -11.21 12.23 -6.44
CA ASN A 123 -10.76 13.01 -7.59
C ASN A 123 -10.31 14.45 -7.24
N LYS A 124 -9.88 14.68 -5.99
CA LYS A 124 -9.38 15.95 -5.45
C LYS A 124 -7.86 15.93 -5.40
N ARG A 125 -7.23 15.70 -6.56
CA ARG A 125 -5.79 15.52 -6.76
C ARG A 125 -5.00 16.83 -6.64
N ALA A 126 -5.08 17.47 -5.47
CA ALA A 126 -4.38 18.71 -5.17
C ALA A 126 -3.62 18.58 -3.85
N LEU A 127 -2.35 18.96 -3.84
CA LEU A 127 -1.51 18.86 -2.64
C LEU A 127 -2.12 19.60 -1.43
N ARG A 128 -2.75 20.75 -1.69
CA ARG A 128 -3.46 21.54 -0.67
C ARG A 128 -4.60 20.76 0.00
N TYR A 129 -5.27 19.88 -0.75
CA TYR A 129 -6.33 19.05 -0.22
C TYR A 129 -5.76 17.98 0.71
N ILE A 130 -4.65 17.34 0.30
CA ILE A 130 -3.92 16.35 1.12
C ILE A 130 -3.44 16.99 2.43
N GLN A 131 -2.87 18.20 2.37
CA GLN A 131 -2.46 18.97 3.54
C GLN A 131 -3.65 19.29 4.48
N ALA A 132 -4.82 19.60 3.93
CA ALA A 132 -6.02 19.87 4.72
C ALA A 132 -6.50 18.61 5.47
N VAL A 133 -6.44 17.44 4.82
CA VAL A 133 -6.76 16.14 5.45
C VAL A 133 -5.80 15.86 6.61
N LEU A 134 -4.49 16.00 6.38
CA LEU A 134 -3.47 15.79 7.41
C LEU A 134 -3.62 16.74 8.60
N LYS A 135 -3.84 18.03 8.33
CA LYS A 135 -4.05 19.05 9.37
C LYS A 135 -5.31 18.78 10.19
N ARG A 136 -6.37 18.27 9.55
CA ARG A 136 -7.58 17.85 10.27
C ARG A 136 -7.28 16.70 11.22
N TRP A 137 -6.57 15.67 10.78
CA TRP A 137 -6.18 14.55 11.65
C TRP A 137 -5.23 14.95 12.78
N GLU A 138 -4.38 15.94 12.57
CA GLU A 138 -3.54 16.54 13.61
C GLU A 138 -4.37 17.18 14.73
N THR A 139 -5.50 17.80 14.38
CA THR A 139 -6.35 18.54 15.33
C THR A 139 -7.40 17.64 16.00
N ASP A 140 -8.07 16.80 15.21
CA ASP A 140 -9.23 16.00 15.64
C ASP A 140 -8.85 14.58 16.11
N GLY A 141 -7.60 14.17 15.88
CA GLY A 141 -7.19 12.77 15.89
C GLY A 141 -7.62 12.05 14.60
N LYS A 142 -6.91 10.98 14.25
CA LYS A 142 -7.24 10.16 13.08
C LYS A 142 -8.47 9.30 13.38
N ASP A 143 -9.65 9.81 13.05
CA ASP A 143 -10.93 9.11 13.20
C ASP A 143 -11.10 8.05 12.10
N GLU A 144 -11.32 6.79 12.48
CA GLU A 144 -11.47 5.62 11.58
C GLU A 144 -12.73 5.71 10.66
N ARG A 145 -13.57 6.72 10.84
CA ARG A 145 -14.86 6.90 10.13
C ARG A 145 -14.76 7.45 8.69
N THR A 146 -13.62 7.38 8.04
CA THR A 146 -13.42 8.04 6.72
C THR A 146 -13.89 7.19 5.52
N HIS A 147 -14.36 5.96 5.73
CA HIS A 147 -14.86 5.12 4.63
C HIS A 147 -16.32 5.39 4.20
N GLU A 148 -17.11 6.20 4.91
CA GLU A 148 -18.56 6.33 4.63
C GLU A 148 -19.00 7.68 4.03
N ALA A 149 -18.17 8.72 4.03
CA ALA A 149 -18.57 10.07 3.61
C ALA A 149 -18.51 10.33 2.09
N GLY A 150 -18.23 9.32 1.26
CA GLY A 150 -18.10 9.46 -0.20
C GLY A 150 -19.40 9.32 -1.00
N ARG A 151 -20.53 8.95 -0.37
CA ARG A 151 -21.76 8.55 -1.09
C ARG A 151 -22.88 9.61 -1.10
N GLY A 152 -22.75 10.70 -0.35
CA GLY A 152 -23.85 11.66 -0.14
C GLY A 152 -23.98 12.80 -1.16
N ASP A 153 -22.86 13.28 -1.73
CA ASP A 153 -22.88 14.52 -2.51
C ASP A 153 -23.13 14.31 -4.01
N SER A 154 -22.82 13.12 -4.54
CA SER A 154 -22.93 12.83 -5.97
C SER A 154 -24.37 12.75 -6.47
N GLU A 155 -25.32 12.28 -5.65
CA GLU A 155 -26.72 12.14 -6.07
C GLU A 155 -27.47 13.49 -6.12
N ALA A 156 -27.10 14.43 -5.24
CA ALA A 156 -27.68 15.77 -5.19
C ALA A 156 -27.17 16.69 -6.33
N GLU A 157 -25.92 16.50 -6.78
CA GLU A 157 -25.37 17.22 -7.94
C GLU A 157 -25.88 16.66 -9.28
N LEU A 158 -26.00 15.33 -9.41
CA LEU A 158 -26.53 14.68 -10.62
C LEU A 158 -27.98 15.10 -10.92
N ARG A 159 -28.81 15.32 -9.89
CA ARG A 159 -30.19 15.81 -10.05
C ARG A 159 -30.29 17.26 -10.54
N ARG A 160 -29.28 18.09 -10.32
CA ARG A 160 -29.29 19.50 -10.79
C ARG A 160 -28.91 19.65 -12.26
N LYS A 161 -28.32 18.62 -12.87
CA LYS A 161 -27.75 18.68 -14.22
C LYS A 161 -28.55 17.89 -15.27
N TYR A 162 -29.77 17.46 -14.95
CA TYR A 162 -30.67 16.85 -15.93
C TYR A 162 -31.45 17.94 -16.66
N ILE A 163 -30.96 18.31 -17.84
CA ILE A 163 -31.74 19.03 -18.84
C ILE A 163 -32.32 17.93 -19.74
N PRO A 164 -33.65 17.73 -19.79
CA PRO A 164 -34.25 16.72 -20.65
C PRO A 164 -33.97 17.09 -22.11
N ASP A 165 -33.36 16.20 -22.87
CA ASP A 165 -33.25 16.31 -24.33
C ASP A 165 -33.67 14.97 -24.96
N GLU A 166 -34.35 15.05 -26.09
CA GLU A 166 -35.36 14.13 -26.64
C GLU A 166 -34.87 12.74 -27.12
N PHE A 167 -33.78 12.18 -26.59
CA PHE A 167 -33.15 10.98 -27.18
C PHE A 167 -32.90 9.80 -26.21
N SER A 168 -33.72 9.59 -25.17
CA SER A 168 -33.49 8.48 -24.23
C SER A 168 -33.96 7.09 -24.66
N ASP A 169 -34.49 6.90 -25.88
CA ASP A 169 -35.15 5.65 -26.27
C ASP A 169 -34.36 4.80 -27.27
N ILE A 170 -33.10 4.48 -26.95
CA ILE A 170 -32.39 3.38 -27.62
C ILE A 170 -31.66 2.52 -26.59
N ILE A 171 -32.30 1.42 -26.19
CA ILE A 171 -31.64 0.25 -25.62
C ILE A 171 -31.47 -0.75 -26.76
N LEU A 172 -30.23 -0.98 -27.19
CA LEU A 172 -29.87 -2.15 -27.98
C LEU A 172 -29.43 -3.25 -27.02
N GLY A 173 -30.10 -4.40 -27.13
CA GLY A 173 -29.93 -5.57 -26.27
C GLY A 173 -28.69 -6.40 -26.53
#